data_AF-A0A7C3DQB3-F1
#
_entry.id   AF-A0A7C3DQB3-F1
#
_cell.length_a   1.000
_cell.length_b   1.000
_cell.length_c   1.000
_cell.angle_alpha   90.00
_cell.angle_beta   90.00
_cell.angle_gamma   90.00
#
_symmetry.space_group_name_H-M   'P 1'
#
loop_
_entity.id
_entity.type
_entity.pdbx_description
1 polymer ?
#
loop_
_entity_poly.entity_id
_entity_poly.type
_entity_poly.pdbx_seq_one_letter_code
_entity_poly.pdbx_strand_id
1 'polypeptide(L)'
;MWLTLKDRHSMEKQMRFKSKTNKGAIVLLISFLSVWLILMLVATDFLPNLRLPKGEWLTVTHTKYNFSIQHPDNWSIHKYDDRGYKNAREIKLILNYNARGFNGLFVKIIEDSNPTLEKAANWGDVWLKEISSTGKYREISFTEDNINGQPALRRVSAIGERVFVDTYIARENDFVVITLQTSQTHYNQFSTDYDKVVHSFTTLKSN
;
A
#
# COMPACT_ATOMS: atom_id res chain seq x y z
N MET A 1 -28.29 24.89 -71.01
CA MET A 1 -26.83 25.12 -70.91
C MET A 1 -26.15 23.76 -70.98
N TRP A 2 -25.65 23.38 -72.16
CA TRP A 2 -25.09 22.05 -72.42
C TRP A 2 -23.60 22.06 -72.03
N LEU A 3 -23.23 21.28 -71.02
CA LEU A 3 -21.82 21.01 -70.72
C LEU A 3 -21.17 20.38 -71.95
N THR A 4 -20.03 20.92 -72.37
CA THR A 4 -19.34 20.39 -73.55
C THR A 4 -18.83 18.97 -73.25
N LEU A 5 -18.73 18.13 -74.28
CA LEU A 5 -18.14 16.78 -74.15
C LEU A 5 -16.75 16.80 -73.46
N LYS A 6 -16.05 17.93 -73.55
CA LYS A 6 -14.76 18.18 -72.89
C LYS A 6 -14.89 18.31 -71.37
N ASP A 7 -15.98 18.90 -70.87
CA ASP A 7 -16.23 19.09 -69.44
C ASP A 7 -16.64 17.78 -68.74
N ARG A 8 -17.39 16.91 -69.45
CA ARG A 8 -17.71 15.56 -68.94
C ARG A 8 -16.47 14.70 -68.75
N HIS A 9 -15.52 14.75 -69.68
CA HIS A 9 -14.27 13.99 -69.55
C HIS A 9 -13.35 14.51 -68.45
N SER A 10 -13.37 15.83 -68.18
CA SER A 10 -12.64 16.45 -67.07
C SER A 10 -13.22 16.02 -65.70
N MET A 11 -14.55 16.01 -65.56
CA MET A 11 -15.20 15.55 -64.33
C MET A 11 -15.02 14.05 -64.06
N GLU A 12 -15.05 13.18 -65.08
CA GLU A 12 -14.76 11.76 -64.89
C GLU A 12 -13.31 11.51 -64.44
N LYS A 13 -12.34 12.27 -64.95
CA LYS A 13 -10.95 12.21 -64.47
C LYS A 13 -10.81 12.69 -63.03
N GLN A 14 -11.51 13.77 -62.64
CA GLN A 14 -11.50 14.25 -61.26
C GLN A 14 -12.21 13.29 -60.29
N MET A 15 -13.28 12.61 -60.70
CA MET A 15 -13.95 11.60 -59.87
C MET A 15 -13.11 10.32 -59.72
N ARG A 16 -12.36 9.90 -60.75
CA ARG A 16 -11.42 8.77 -60.63
C ARG A 16 -10.18 9.07 -59.77
N PHE A 17 -9.85 10.34 -59.55
CA PHE A 17 -8.69 10.71 -58.72
C PHE A 17 -9.00 10.75 -57.21
N LYS A 18 -10.27 10.70 -56.82
CA LYS A 18 -10.70 10.85 -55.41
C LYS A 18 -10.86 9.56 -54.61
N SER A 19 -10.48 8.41 -55.17
CA SER A 19 -10.63 7.10 -54.51
C SER A 19 -9.37 6.23 -54.63
N LYS A 20 -8.18 6.81 -54.59
CA LYS A 20 -7.01 6.07 -54.11
C LYS A 20 -6.91 6.31 -52.62
N THR A 21 -7.72 5.58 -51.86
CA THR A 21 -7.45 5.39 -50.42
C THR A 21 -5.98 5.00 -50.31
N ASN A 22 -5.19 5.87 -49.70
CA ASN A 22 -3.77 5.67 -49.57
C ASN A 22 -3.59 4.47 -48.65
N LYS A 23 -3.42 3.28 -49.24
CA LYS A 23 -3.32 2.01 -48.51
C LYS A 23 -2.25 2.11 -47.41
N GLY A 24 -1.19 2.90 -47.64
CA GLY A 24 -0.17 3.20 -46.63
C GLY A 24 -0.72 3.95 -45.41
N ALA A 25 -1.61 4.94 -45.59
CA ALA A 25 -2.23 5.65 -44.48
C ALA A 25 -3.17 4.75 -43.67
N ILE A 26 -3.90 3.84 -44.34
CA ILE A 26 -4.76 2.86 -43.67
C ILE A 26 -3.92 1.88 -42.84
N VAL A 27 -2.83 1.36 -43.40
CA VAL A 27 -1.93 0.45 -42.68
C VAL A 27 -1.30 1.13 -41.46
N LEU A 28 -0.85 2.39 -41.59
CA LEU A 28 -0.30 3.15 -40.46
C LEU A 28 -1.32 3.38 -39.35
N LEU A 29 -2.57 3.71 -39.71
CA LEU A 29 -3.65 3.89 -38.73
C LEU A 29 -3.94 2.59 -37.97
N ILE A 30 -4.03 1.46 -38.69
CA ILE A 30 -4.28 0.15 -38.08
C ILE A 30 -3.15 -0.24 -37.14
N SER A 31 -1.88 -0.04 -37.54
CA SER A 31 -0.73 -0.33 -36.69
C SER A 31 -0.71 0.55 -35.44
N PHE A 32 -1.00 1.84 -35.58
CA PHE A 32 -1.11 2.77 -34.46
C PHE A 32 -2.19 2.32 -33.47
N LEU A 33 -3.41 2.05 -33.96
CA LEU A 33 -4.51 1.58 -33.11
C LEU A 33 -4.20 0.24 -32.45
N SER A 34 -3.50 -0.66 -33.14
CA SER A 34 -3.11 -1.96 -32.59
C SER A 34 -2.10 -1.81 -31.44
N VAL A 35 -1.11 -0.93 -31.58
CA VAL A 35 -0.15 -0.63 -30.51
C VAL A 35 -0.86 -0.01 -29.31
N TRP A 36 -1.76 0.94 -29.51
CA TRP A 36 -2.54 1.54 -28.41
C TRP A 36 -3.50 0.55 -27.75
N LEU A 37 -4.11 -0.34 -28.51
CA LEU A 37 -4.94 -1.41 -27.96
C LEU A 37 -4.11 -2.39 -27.13
N ILE A 38 -2.93 -2.78 -27.62
CA ILE A 38 -2.00 -3.62 -26.85
C ILE A 38 -1.56 -2.89 -25.58
N LEU A 39 -1.20 -1.61 -25.66
CA LEU A 39 -0.84 -0.81 -24.48
C LEU A 39 -2.00 -0.67 -23.49
N MET A 40 -3.24 -0.52 -23.96
CA MET A 40 -4.44 -0.52 -23.14
C MET A 40 -4.67 -1.88 -22.48
N LEU A 41 -4.54 -2.98 -23.22
CA LEU A 41 -4.70 -4.35 -22.70
C LEU A 41 -3.62 -4.70 -21.68
N VAL A 42 -2.37 -4.35 -21.98
CA VAL A 42 -1.25 -4.47 -21.04
C VAL A 42 -1.51 -3.56 -19.84
N ALA A 43 -1.96 -2.32 -20.00
CA ALA A 43 -2.32 -1.46 -18.90
C ALA A 43 -3.48 -2.03 -18.06
N THR A 44 -4.45 -2.73 -18.65
CA THR A 44 -5.54 -3.38 -17.90
C THR A 44 -5.08 -4.64 -17.17
N ASP A 45 -4.17 -5.43 -17.74
CA ASP A 45 -3.56 -6.58 -17.03
C ASP A 45 -2.55 -6.10 -15.96
N PHE A 46 -1.91 -4.95 -16.16
CA PHE A 46 -1.14 -4.18 -15.17
C PHE A 46 -2.02 -3.29 -14.27
N LEU A 47 -3.35 -3.40 -14.36
CA LEU A 47 -4.29 -2.92 -13.34
C LEU A 47 -4.85 -4.14 -12.59
N PRO A 48 -4.04 -4.94 -11.85
CA PRO A 48 -4.54 -6.16 -11.22
C PRO A 48 -5.53 -5.88 -10.08
N ASN A 49 -5.88 -4.62 -9.81
CA ASN A 49 -6.56 -4.16 -8.60
C ASN A 49 -7.58 -3.04 -8.85
N LEU A 50 -8.27 -3.01 -10.00
CA LEU A 50 -9.57 -2.30 -10.08
C LEU A 50 -10.72 -3.18 -9.58
N ARG A 51 -10.47 -4.08 -8.61
CA ARG A 51 -11.55 -4.44 -7.68
C ARG A 51 -11.90 -3.14 -6.98
N LEU A 52 -13.05 -2.55 -7.33
CA LEU A 52 -13.62 -1.49 -6.54
C LEU A 52 -13.61 -2.00 -5.09
N PRO A 53 -12.98 -1.27 -4.15
CA PRO A 53 -12.91 -1.70 -2.76
C PRO A 53 -14.33 -1.99 -2.31
N LYS A 54 -14.59 -3.23 -1.88
CA LYS A 54 -15.92 -3.56 -1.36
C LYS A 54 -16.10 -2.96 0.03
N GLY A 55 -15.05 -2.36 0.60
CA GLY A 55 -15.01 -1.93 1.99
C GLY A 55 -14.97 -3.13 2.94
N GLU A 56 -14.65 -4.32 2.44
CA GLU A 56 -14.54 -5.53 3.23
C GLU A 56 -13.24 -5.51 4.03
N TRP A 57 -13.31 -5.94 5.29
CA TRP A 57 -12.16 -6.12 6.15
C TRP A 57 -11.75 -7.59 6.10
N LEU A 58 -10.51 -7.85 5.69
CA LEU A 58 -9.94 -9.19 5.57
C LEU A 58 -9.07 -9.49 6.78
N THR A 59 -9.13 -10.72 7.26
CA THR A 59 -8.25 -11.19 8.35
C THR A 59 -6.98 -11.80 7.76
N VAL A 60 -5.83 -11.33 8.24
CA VAL A 60 -4.54 -11.96 8.01
C VAL A 60 -4.07 -12.68 9.26
N THR A 61 -3.82 -13.99 9.12
CA THR A 61 -3.34 -14.85 10.21
C THR A 61 -1.86 -15.19 10.02
N HIS A 62 -1.07 -15.05 11.09
CA HIS A 62 0.34 -15.41 11.14
C HIS A 62 0.57 -16.52 12.19
N THR A 63 0.36 -17.76 11.78
CA THR A 63 0.42 -18.94 12.68
C THR A 63 1.75 -19.06 13.41
N LYS A 64 2.88 -18.86 12.71
CA LYS A 64 4.22 -18.94 13.30
C LYS A 64 4.46 -18.00 14.49
N TYR A 65 3.87 -16.80 14.46
CA TYR A 65 4.05 -15.79 15.51
C TYR A 65 2.78 -15.60 16.35
N ASN A 66 1.84 -16.55 16.26
CA ASN A 66 0.64 -16.64 17.06
C ASN A 66 -0.20 -15.35 17.09
N PHE A 67 -0.47 -14.74 15.95
CA PHE A 67 -1.37 -13.60 15.88
C PHE A 67 -2.26 -13.59 14.64
N SER A 68 -3.35 -12.83 14.72
CA SER A 68 -4.17 -12.43 13.59
C SER A 68 -4.55 -10.96 13.70
N ILE A 69 -4.78 -10.31 12.56
CA ILE A 69 -5.15 -8.90 12.49
C ILE A 69 -5.99 -8.67 11.24
N GLN A 70 -6.92 -7.72 11.27
CA GLN A 70 -7.74 -7.35 10.12
C GLN A 70 -7.17 -6.15 9.40
N HIS A 71 -7.46 -6.04 8.10
CA HIS A 71 -7.10 -4.89 7.28
C HIS A 71 -8.09 -4.70 6.12
N PRO A 72 -8.18 -3.50 5.53
CA PRO A 72 -8.99 -3.27 4.33
C PRO A 72 -8.55 -4.13 3.14
N ASP A 73 -9.52 -4.60 2.34
CA ASP A 73 -9.31 -5.44 1.16
C ASP A 73 -8.43 -4.81 0.07
N ASN A 74 -8.30 -3.49 0.07
CA ASN A 74 -7.50 -2.73 -0.88
C ASN A 74 -6.04 -2.50 -0.45
N TRP A 75 -5.61 -3.00 0.71
CA TRP A 75 -4.22 -2.90 1.14
C TRP A 75 -3.38 -4.08 0.65
N SER A 76 -2.11 -3.81 0.31
CA SER A 76 -1.19 -4.88 -0.02
C SER A 76 -0.61 -5.50 1.25
N ILE A 77 -0.45 -6.82 1.26
CA ILE A 77 -0.01 -7.58 2.43
C ILE A 77 1.31 -8.28 2.10
N HIS A 78 2.27 -8.19 3.01
CA HIS A 78 3.51 -8.97 2.92
C HIS A 78 3.81 -9.62 4.27
N LYS A 79 3.84 -10.96 4.30
CA LYS A 79 4.23 -11.76 5.47
C LYS A 79 5.70 -12.12 5.38
N TYR A 80 6.38 -12.13 6.52
CA TYR A 80 7.80 -12.46 6.61
C TYR A 80 8.05 -13.45 7.75
N ASP A 81 8.89 -14.45 7.48
CA ASP A 81 9.37 -15.40 8.48
C ASP A 81 10.60 -14.85 9.23
N ASP A 82 11.56 -15.71 9.58
CA ASP A 82 12.69 -15.35 10.46
C ASP A 82 13.67 -14.35 9.82
N ARG A 83 13.69 -14.29 8.47
CA ARG A 83 14.53 -13.34 7.73
C ARG A 83 14.00 -11.91 7.80
N GLY A 84 12.72 -11.72 8.13
CA GLY A 84 12.07 -10.41 8.17
C GLY A 84 12.09 -9.67 6.82
N TYR A 85 11.94 -8.34 6.88
CA TYR A 85 11.99 -7.47 5.70
C TYR A 85 13.35 -6.79 5.58
N LYS A 86 14.09 -7.02 4.47
CA LYS A 86 15.40 -6.39 4.21
C LYS A 86 16.38 -6.51 5.41
N ASN A 87 16.47 -7.69 6.02
CA ASN A 87 17.26 -7.99 7.22
C ASN A 87 16.74 -7.38 8.54
N ALA A 88 15.66 -6.60 8.54
CA ALA A 88 14.93 -6.23 9.75
C ALA A 88 14.10 -7.45 10.21
N ARG A 89 14.75 -8.32 10.99
CA ARG A 89 14.23 -9.63 11.41
C ARG A 89 12.96 -9.50 12.23
N GLU A 90 12.79 -8.41 12.95
CA GLU A 90 11.64 -8.12 13.80
C GLU A 90 10.36 -7.90 12.98
N ILE A 91 10.44 -7.41 11.73
CA ILE A 91 9.26 -7.12 10.91
C ILE A 91 8.66 -8.42 10.35
N LYS A 92 7.45 -8.77 10.79
CA LYS A 92 6.76 -10.02 10.41
C LYS A 92 5.57 -9.81 9.48
N LEU A 93 5.01 -8.60 9.49
CA LEU A 93 3.91 -8.23 8.60
C LEU A 93 4.07 -6.77 8.17
N ILE A 94 3.86 -6.52 6.88
CA ILE A 94 3.70 -5.19 6.33
C ILE A 94 2.34 -5.12 5.64
N LEU A 95 1.56 -4.11 5.99
CA LEU A 95 0.32 -3.75 5.32
C LEU A 95 0.48 -2.36 4.69
N ASN A 96 0.48 -2.27 3.35
CA ASN A 96 0.65 -1.00 2.66
C ASN A 96 -0.69 -0.47 2.13
N TYR A 97 -0.95 0.79 2.43
CA TYR A 97 -2.11 1.52 1.89
C TYR A 97 -2.02 1.72 0.37
N ASN A 98 -0.79 1.85 -0.16
CA ASN A 98 -0.53 1.96 -1.60
C ASN A 98 0.83 1.37 -1.97
N ALA A 99 1.01 1.05 -3.25
CA ALA A 99 2.24 0.47 -3.78
C ALA A 99 3.49 1.39 -3.67
N ARG A 100 3.33 2.67 -3.29
CA ARG A 100 4.44 3.64 -3.20
C ARG A 100 5.19 3.59 -1.87
N GLY A 101 4.79 2.74 -0.92
CA GLY A 101 5.63 2.29 0.20
C GLY A 101 5.99 3.34 1.27
N PHE A 102 5.44 4.56 1.20
CA PHE A 102 5.69 5.61 2.20
C PHE A 102 4.73 5.59 3.38
N ASN A 103 3.51 5.09 3.16
CA ASN A 103 2.47 4.95 4.16
C ASN A 103 2.17 3.46 4.35
N GLY A 104 2.37 2.96 5.57
CA GLY A 104 2.21 1.54 5.83
C GLY A 104 2.15 1.25 7.32
N LEU A 105 1.61 0.08 7.63
CA LEU A 105 1.56 -0.49 8.95
C LEU A 105 2.50 -1.69 9.03
N PHE A 106 3.29 -1.74 10.09
CA PHE A 106 4.28 -2.77 10.33
C PHE A 106 3.93 -3.48 11.62
N VAL A 107 3.91 -4.82 11.61
CA VAL A 107 3.86 -5.61 12.84
C VAL A 107 5.25 -6.18 13.09
N LYS A 108 5.84 -5.77 14.21
CA LYS A 108 7.14 -6.22 14.67
C LYS A 108 6.95 -7.15 15.87
N ILE A 109 7.72 -8.24 15.89
CA ILE A 109 7.76 -9.19 17.01
C ILE A 109 9.18 -9.19 17.56
N ILE A 110 9.31 -8.95 18.87
CA ILE A 110 10.58 -8.89 19.57
C ILE A 110 10.56 -9.88 20.72
N GLU A 111 11.39 -10.92 20.58
CA GLU A 111 11.54 -11.98 21.59
C GLU A 111 12.21 -11.42 22.86
N ASP A 112 11.59 -11.66 24.01
CA ASP A 112 12.12 -11.32 25.33
C ASP A 112 11.60 -12.36 26.33
N SER A 113 12.45 -12.85 27.24
CA SER A 113 12.08 -13.87 28.22
C SER A 113 11.26 -13.34 29.41
N ASN A 114 11.18 -12.02 29.55
CA ASN A 114 10.37 -11.33 30.54
C ASN A 114 9.82 -10.02 29.94
N PRO A 115 8.91 -10.12 28.96
CA PRO A 115 8.40 -8.96 28.24
C PRO A 115 7.53 -8.10 29.17
N THR A 116 7.76 -6.80 29.14
CA THR A 116 6.92 -5.82 29.86
C THR A 116 6.57 -4.68 28.90
N LEU A 117 5.46 -3.99 29.18
CA LEU A 117 5.07 -2.82 28.37
C LEU A 117 6.14 -1.72 28.40
N GLU A 118 6.81 -1.53 29.54
CA GLU A 118 7.91 -0.58 29.68
C GLU A 118 9.11 -0.96 28.79
N LYS A 119 9.51 -2.24 28.77
CA LYS A 119 10.57 -2.72 27.88
C LYS A 119 10.21 -2.53 26.41
N ALA A 120 8.97 -2.85 26.04
CA ALA A 120 8.48 -2.67 24.68
C ALA A 120 8.53 -1.20 24.24
N ALA A 121 8.04 -0.29 25.09
CA ALA A 121 8.06 1.14 24.84
C ALA A 121 9.49 1.71 24.80
N ASN A 122 10.39 1.22 25.65
CA ASN A 122 11.80 1.61 25.64
C ASN A 122 12.50 1.13 24.36
N TRP A 123 12.26 -0.12 23.95
CA TRP A 123 12.77 -0.64 22.68
C TRP A 123 12.32 0.22 21.49
N GLY A 124 11.03 0.59 21.45
CA GLY A 124 10.50 1.46 20.40
C GLY A 124 11.12 2.86 20.41
N ASP A 125 11.41 3.42 21.58
CA ASP A 125 12.03 4.75 21.72
C ASP A 125 13.46 4.74 21.18
N VAL A 126 14.23 3.71 21.54
CA VAL A 126 15.59 3.49 21.04
C VAL A 126 15.57 3.33 19.52
N TRP A 127 14.68 2.49 18.98
CA TRP A 127 14.54 2.27 17.54
C TRP A 127 14.19 3.56 16.79
N LEU A 128 13.21 4.33 17.28
CA LEU A 128 12.81 5.61 16.68
C LEU A 128 13.97 6.62 16.71
N LYS A 129 14.71 6.69 17.81
CA LYS A 129 15.89 7.56 17.93
C LYS A 129 17.00 7.16 16.95
N GLU A 130 17.26 5.87 16.76
CA GLU A 130 18.26 5.38 15.79
C GLU A 130 17.90 5.74 14.35
N ILE A 131 16.65 5.51 13.94
CA ILE A 131 16.20 5.88 12.58
C ILE A 131 16.05 7.40 12.41
N SER A 132 16.01 8.16 13.51
CA SER A 132 15.99 9.62 13.49
C SER A 132 17.35 10.27 13.24
N SER A 133 18.42 9.48 13.01
CA SER A 133 19.75 10.02 12.70
C SER A 133 19.78 11.05 11.55
N THR A 134 18.74 11.11 10.71
CA THR A 134 18.57 12.09 9.63
C THR A 134 17.52 13.20 9.89
N GLY A 135 16.83 13.22 11.03
CA GLY A 135 15.72 14.15 11.29
C GLY A 135 15.47 14.43 12.78
N LYS A 136 14.82 15.55 13.10
CA LYS A 136 14.51 15.88 14.50
C LYS A 136 13.41 14.95 15.01
N TYR A 137 13.79 14.02 15.90
CA TYR A 137 12.84 13.22 16.68
C TYR A 137 12.10 14.09 17.69
N ARG A 138 10.78 13.90 17.77
CA ARG A 138 9.93 14.53 18.78
C ARG A 138 8.80 13.58 19.17
N GLU A 139 8.68 13.27 20.46
CA GLU A 139 7.49 12.63 21.00
C GLU A 139 6.34 13.64 21.06
N ILE A 140 5.16 13.23 20.58
CA ILE A 140 3.93 14.04 20.57
C ILE A 140 3.04 13.62 21.73
N SER A 141 2.85 12.31 21.93
CA SER A 141 2.08 11.77 23.05
C SER A 141 2.54 10.36 23.41
N PHE A 142 2.34 10.02 24.69
CA PHE A 142 2.54 8.68 25.21
C PHE A 142 1.42 8.38 26.22
N THR A 143 0.57 7.40 25.91
CA THR A 143 -0.66 7.13 26.66
C THR A 143 -0.86 5.63 26.86
N GLU A 144 -1.59 5.27 27.92
CA GLU A 144 -2.13 3.92 28.08
C GLU A 144 -3.22 3.65 27.05
N ASP A 145 -3.36 2.38 26.68
CA ASP A 145 -4.35 1.88 25.72
C ASP A 145 -4.84 0.49 26.15
N ASN A 146 -5.92 0.00 25.55
CA ASN A 146 -6.46 -1.33 25.79
C ASN A 146 -6.84 -2.02 24.48
N ILE A 147 -6.11 -3.08 24.14
CA ILE A 147 -6.34 -3.84 22.91
C ILE A 147 -7.00 -5.16 23.27
N ASN A 148 -8.31 -5.27 23.02
CA ASN A 148 -9.10 -6.48 23.29
C ASN A 148 -8.96 -7.02 24.73
N GLY A 149 -8.99 -6.11 25.71
CA GLY A 149 -8.83 -6.46 27.13
C GLY A 149 -7.37 -6.60 27.58
N GLN A 150 -6.40 -6.49 26.68
CA GLN A 150 -4.97 -6.52 27.00
C GLN A 150 -4.45 -5.09 27.22
N PRO A 151 -3.75 -4.82 28.35
CA PRO A 151 -3.05 -3.57 28.55
C PRO A 151 -2.04 -3.31 27.44
N ALA A 152 -2.02 -2.08 26.93
CA ALA A 152 -1.09 -1.64 25.91
C ALA A 152 -0.59 -0.23 26.20
N LEU A 153 0.50 0.16 25.53
CA LEU A 153 0.95 1.55 25.50
C LEU A 153 0.89 2.06 24.07
N ARG A 154 0.64 3.35 23.91
CA ARG A 154 0.60 4.02 22.61
C ARG A 154 1.53 5.21 22.61
N ARG A 155 2.42 5.28 21.63
CA ARG A 155 3.30 6.44 21.38
C ARG A 155 2.96 7.06 20.03
N VAL A 156 2.80 8.37 20.00
CA VAL A 156 2.80 9.17 18.76
C VAL A 156 4.08 9.98 18.73
N SER A 157 4.84 9.89 17.64
CA SER A 157 6.08 10.65 17.46
C SER A 157 6.21 11.19 16.03
N ALA A 158 7.12 12.13 15.84
CA ALA A 158 7.47 12.68 14.54
C ALA A 158 8.98 12.64 14.30
N ILE A 159 9.37 12.31 13.07
CA ILE A 159 10.76 12.35 12.58
C ILE A 159 10.73 13.05 11.23
N GLY A 160 11.12 14.33 11.21
CA GLY A 160 10.93 15.19 10.03
C GLY A 160 9.44 15.32 9.67
N GLU A 161 9.10 15.10 8.40
CA GLU A 161 7.71 15.16 7.87
C GLU A 161 6.89 13.87 8.11
N ARG A 162 7.48 12.89 8.79
CA ARG A 162 6.85 11.60 9.06
C ARG A 162 6.32 11.54 10.48
N VAL A 163 5.14 10.96 10.62
CA VAL A 163 4.49 10.63 11.88
C VAL A 163 4.54 9.12 12.06
N PHE A 164 4.88 8.70 13.26
CA PHE A 164 4.88 7.31 13.70
C PHE A 164 3.87 7.16 14.83
N VAL A 165 3.04 6.13 14.74
CA VAL A 165 2.17 5.68 15.84
C VAL A 165 2.54 4.26 16.17
N ASP A 166 3.05 4.03 17.37
CA ASP A 166 3.37 2.71 17.86
C ASP A 166 2.37 2.29 18.93
N THR A 167 1.79 1.10 18.79
CA THR A 167 1.08 0.40 19.85
C THR A 167 1.92 -0.78 20.33
N TYR A 168 2.22 -0.79 21.62
CA TYR A 168 3.05 -1.79 22.30
C TYR A 168 2.16 -2.75 23.08
N ILE A 169 2.31 -4.05 22.83
CA ILE A 169 1.57 -5.12 23.50
C ILE A 169 2.58 -6.13 24.03
N ALA A 170 2.58 -6.40 25.34
CA ALA A 170 3.40 -7.44 25.94
C ALA A 170 2.64 -8.78 25.95
N ARG A 171 3.28 -9.85 25.49
CA ARG A 171 2.76 -11.23 25.56
C ARG A 171 3.59 -12.03 26.57
N GLU A 172 3.48 -13.35 26.59
CA GLU A 172 4.23 -14.19 27.54
C GLU A 172 5.72 -14.29 27.21
N ASN A 173 6.08 -14.37 25.92
CA ASN A 173 7.44 -14.69 25.45
C ASN A 173 8.02 -13.64 24.47
N ASP A 174 7.28 -12.58 24.20
CA ASP A 174 7.69 -11.50 23.32
C ASP A 174 6.86 -10.24 23.60
N PHE A 175 7.21 -9.15 22.92
CA PHE A 175 6.31 -8.02 22.75
C PHE A 175 6.09 -7.72 21.27
N VAL A 176 4.89 -7.28 20.98
CA VAL A 176 4.42 -6.88 19.66
C VAL A 176 4.42 -5.37 19.58
N VAL A 177 4.98 -4.84 18.49
CA VAL A 177 4.91 -3.42 18.17
C VAL A 177 4.22 -3.27 16.84
N ILE A 178 3.05 -2.65 16.86
CA ILE A 178 2.30 -2.29 15.66
C ILE A 178 2.61 -0.84 15.36
N THR A 179 3.28 -0.55 14.25
CA THR A 179 3.70 0.80 13.87
C THR A 179 2.91 1.26 12.66
N LEU A 180 2.21 2.38 12.75
CA LEU A 180 1.84 3.21 11.59
C LEU A 180 3.03 4.11 11.24
N GLN A 181 3.43 4.13 9.98
CA GLN A 181 4.27 5.19 9.42
C GLN A 181 3.48 5.93 8.35
N THR A 182 3.40 7.25 8.46
CA THR A 182 2.70 8.11 7.48
C THR A 182 3.34 9.49 7.39
N SER A 183 3.05 10.25 6.33
CA SER A 183 3.30 11.70 6.34
C SER A 183 2.32 12.42 7.27
N GLN A 184 2.71 13.61 7.75
CA GLN A 184 1.85 14.47 8.57
C GLN A 184 0.53 14.82 7.88
N THR A 185 0.55 15.05 6.57
CA THR A 185 -0.65 15.38 5.77
C THR A 185 -1.69 14.27 5.69
N HIS A 186 -1.29 13.00 5.82
CA HIS A 186 -2.20 11.86 5.76
C HIS A 186 -2.47 11.23 7.15
N TYR A 187 -1.91 11.80 8.22
CA TYR A 187 -2.03 11.25 9.56
C TYR A 187 -3.49 11.04 10.00
N ASN A 188 -4.33 12.07 9.87
CA ASN A 188 -5.74 11.99 10.28
C ASN A 188 -6.54 10.95 9.49
N GLN A 189 -6.21 10.76 8.20
CA GLN A 189 -6.86 9.77 7.36
C GLN A 189 -6.50 8.35 7.82
N PHE A 190 -5.21 8.10 8.08
CA PHE A 190 -4.73 6.75 8.37
C PHE A 190 -4.83 6.36 9.84
N SER A 191 -4.95 7.32 10.77
CA SER A 191 -5.11 7.03 12.19
C SER A 191 -6.41 6.26 12.47
N THR A 192 -7.50 6.59 11.78
CA THR A 192 -8.79 5.89 11.96
C THR A 192 -8.71 4.44 11.51
N ASP A 193 -8.06 4.17 10.38
CA ASP A 193 -7.87 2.80 9.90
C ASP A 193 -6.86 2.06 10.77
N TYR A 194 -5.79 2.72 11.21
CA TYR A 194 -4.82 2.17 12.15
C TYR A 194 -5.51 1.71 13.44
N ASP A 195 -6.39 2.52 14.01
CA ASP A 195 -7.12 2.15 15.23
C ASP A 195 -7.93 0.88 15.04
N LYS A 196 -8.66 0.75 13.92
CA LYS A 196 -9.41 -0.48 13.61
C LYS A 196 -8.50 -1.69 13.43
N VAL A 197 -7.39 -1.52 12.72
CA VAL A 197 -6.40 -2.59 12.51
C VAL A 197 -5.82 -3.04 13.86
N VAL A 198 -5.36 -2.11 14.70
CA VAL A 198 -4.81 -2.41 16.02
C VAL A 198 -5.84 -3.06 16.94
N HIS A 199 -7.07 -2.55 17.00
CA HIS A 199 -8.13 -3.15 17.83
C HIS A 199 -8.60 -4.51 17.32
N SER A 200 -8.33 -4.85 16.06
CA SER A 200 -8.59 -6.21 15.56
C SER A 200 -7.47 -7.21 15.90
N PHE A 201 -6.34 -6.75 16.44
CA PHE A 201 -5.21 -7.60 16.78
C PHE A 201 -5.62 -8.62 17.85
N THR A 202 -5.38 -9.89 17.55
CA THR A 202 -5.69 -11.00 18.46
C THR A 202 -4.53 -11.97 18.51
N THR A 203 -4.07 -12.27 19.73
CA THR A 203 -3.12 -13.37 20.00
C THR A 203 -3.82 -14.71 19.82
N LEU A 204 -3.21 -15.60 19.03
CA LEU A 204 -3.66 -16.98 18.89
C LEU A 204 -3.20 -17.78 20.10
N LYS A 205 -4.04 -18.68 20.60
CA LYS A 205 -3.62 -19.64 21.62
C LYS A 205 -2.55 -20.56 21.03
N SER A 206 -1.40 -20.67 21.69
CA SER A 206 -0.47 -21.76 21.42
C SER A 206 -1.15 -23.07 21.83
N ASN A 207 -1.32 -23.98 20.88
CA ASN A 207 -1.73 -25.36 21.17
C ASN A 207 -0.59 -26.14 21.80
#